data_AF-A0A183HGI2-F1
#
_entry.id   AF-A0A183HGI2-F1
#
_cell.length_a   1.000
_cell.length_b   1.000
_cell.length_c   1.000
_cell.angle_alpha   90.00
_cell.angle_beta   90.00
_cell.angle_gamma   90.00
#
_symmetry.space_group_name_H-M   'P 1'
#
loop_
_entity.id
_entity.type
_entity.pdbx_description
1 polymer ?
#
loop_
_entity_poly.entity_id
_entity_poly.type
_entity_poly.pdbx_seq_one_letter_code
_entity_poly.pdbx_strand_id
1 'polypeptide(L)'
;MYIYIVSIESEHLSENNFRLWQVHENTIRDERNNALSLNRLRPSTLLKRDSERPHTNRVDMALEGDRNIVFLETAQDSGSSLNGLLPYNEANDMMFFLKYYDADEKMTFFCGHIMINYKSMIRNYLPQILQKARLPPGTELKFYEEIAPERMRPLCIDDMISQDHALVDLVDGALLVFERTDKSTTENNAHLFYTTKYNAMQIEALQNPEGFGTPLNEQFDPILGEISQTWTMGQLMQWIATGIGCSADHILLWKKIVNKGDICCVSQYNEKPTNNHLNEHELRVYSVKDLLGLTGPHRHDPRRQKRYRVYYTKMPISVSDLERRYKMRVQMMDEKMQITVWLFFL
;
A
#
# COMPACT_ATOMS: atom_id res chain seq x y z
N MET A 1 -20.42 -28.61 -7.27
CA MET A 1 -20.48 -29.73 -8.23
C MET A 1 -20.23 -29.31 -9.67
N TYR A 2 -20.96 -28.33 -10.23
CA TYR A 2 -20.83 -27.95 -11.66
C TYR A 2 -19.44 -27.41 -12.04
N ILE A 3 -18.80 -26.56 -11.21
CA ILE A 3 -17.43 -26.07 -11.50
C ILE A 3 -16.40 -27.20 -11.39
N TYR A 4 -16.55 -28.13 -10.44
CA TYR A 4 -15.66 -29.29 -10.33
C TYR A 4 -15.75 -30.19 -11.57
N ILE A 5 -16.97 -30.49 -12.02
CA ILE A 5 -17.22 -31.28 -13.23
C ILE A 5 -16.71 -30.54 -14.46
N VAL A 6 -16.99 -29.24 -14.60
CA VAL A 6 -16.52 -28.41 -15.72
C VAL A 6 -15.01 -28.25 -15.70
N SER A 7 -14.33 -28.13 -14.57
CA SER A 7 -12.85 -28.06 -14.52
C SER A 7 -12.20 -29.41 -14.84
N ILE A 8 -12.77 -30.53 -14.38
CA ILE A 8 -12.31 -31.88 -14.73
C ILE A 8 -12.53 -32.16 -16.22
N GLU A 9 -13.69 -31.77 -16.76
CA GLU A 9 -14.06 -31.98 -18.17
C GLU A 9 -13.37 -30.99 -19.12
N SER A 10 -13.15 -29.74 -18.70
CA SER A 10 -12.53 -28.71 -19.57
C SER A 10 -11.01 -28.68 -19.52
N GLU A 11 -10.37 -29.13 -18.42
CA GLU A 11 -8.91 -29.17 -18.28
C GLU A 11 -8.32 -30.60 -18.23
N HIS A 12 -9.12 -31.65 -18.41
CA HIS A 12 -8.70 -33.06 -18.36
C HIS A 12 -7.94 -33.45 -17.08
N LEU A 13 -8.25 -32.81 -15.95
CA LEU A 13 -7.55 -33.03 -14.69
C LEU A 13 -8.08 -34.28 -13.97
N SER A 14 -7.19 -35.19 -13.58
CA SER A 14 -7.56 -36.30 -12.68
C SER A 14 -7.85 -35.79 -11.28
N GLU A 15 -8.66 -36.54 -10.52
CA GLU A 15 -9.16 -36.12 -9.21
C GLU A 15 -8.06 -35.77 -8.18
N ASN A 16 -6.86 -36.34 -8.26
CA ASN A 16 -5.77 -36.02 -7.33
C ASN A 16 -4.82 -34.93 -7.85
N ASN A 17 -5.13 -34.34 -9.00
CA ASN A 17 -4.26 -33.36 -9.65
C ASN A 17 -4.63 -31.91 -9.33
N PHE A 18 -5.64 -31.65 -8.51
CA PHE A 18 -5.98 -30.28 -8.15
C PHE A 18 -6.62 -30.11 -6.76
N ARG A 19 -6.54 -28.89 -6.23
CA ARG A 19 -7.22 -28.43 -5.03
C ARG A 19 -7.85 -27.06 -5.28
N LEU A 20 -8.99 -26.82 -4.65
CA LEU A 20 -9.65 -25.52 -4.67
C LEU A 20 -9.50 -24.83 -3.31
N TRP A 21 -9.02 -23.60 -3.34
CA TRP A 21 -8.82 -22.78 -2.16
C TRP A 21 -9.70 -21.54 -2.26
N GLN A 22 -10.62 -21.38 -1.32
CA GLN A 22 -11.43 -20.16 -1.25
C GLN A 22 -10.54 -18.99 -0.86
N VAL A 23 -10.67 -17.90 -1.62
CA VAL A 23 -9.96 -16.65 -1.35
C VAL A 23 -10.83 -15.79 -0.46
N HIS A 24 -10.30 -15.44 0.72
CA HIS A 24 -10.98 -14.56 1.67
C HIS A 24 -10.33 -13.18 1.68
N GLU A 25 -11.19 -12.16 1.83
CA GLU A 25 -10.75 -10.81 2.15
C GLU A 25 -10.62 -10.67 3.67
N ASN A 26 -9.40 -10.43 4.13
CA ASN A 26 -9.08 -10.36 5.55
C ASN A 26 -8.38 -9.05 5.91
N THR A 27 -8.56 -8.61 7.15
CA THR A 27 -7.79 -7.52 7.77
C THR A 27 -7.08 -8.05 9.00
N ILE A 28 -5.84 -7.61 9.26
CA ILE A 28 -5.15 -7.90 10.52
C ILE A 28 -5.25 -6.67 11.42
N ARG A 29 -5.55 -6.90 12.70
CA ARG A 29 -5.44 -5.87 13.72
C ARG A 29 -3.98 -5.74 14.15
N ASP A 30 -3.46 -4.52 14.16
CA ASP A 30 -2.17 -4.21 14.76
C ASP A 30 -2.34 -4.03 16.26
N GLU A 31 -1.75 -4.93 17.04
CA GLU A 31 -1.85 -4.93 18.51
C GLU A 31 -1.26 -3.67 19.14
N ARG A 32 -0.29 -3.01 18.48
CA ARG A 32 0.42 -1.85 19.05
C ARG A 32 -0.41 -0.58 19.07
N ASN A 33 -1.26 -0.38 18.07
CA ASN A 33 -2.04 0.85 17.89
C ASN A 33 -3.55 0.59 17.68
N ASN A 34 -3.96 -0.67 17.81
CA ASN A 34 -5.32 -1.16 17.64
C ASN A 34 -5.95 -0.85 16.26
N ALA A 35 -5.14 -0.49 15.27
CA ALA A 35 -5.62 -0.16 13.94
C ALA A 35 -5.74 -1.40 13.05
N LEU A 36 -6.73 -1.40 12.17
CA LEU A 36 -6.86 -2.43 11.14
C LEU A 36 -5.90 -2.14 9.98
N SER A 37 -5.30 -3.20 9.45
CA SER A 37 -4.52 -3.15 8.22
C SER A 37 -5.41 -2.90 7.02
N LEU A 38 -4.81 -2.56 5.88
CA LEU A 38 -5.50 -2.65 4.59
C LEU A 38 -5.95 -4.09 4.32
N ASN A 39 -7.07 -4.20 3.62
CA ASN A 39 -7.63 -5.49 3.23
C ASN A 39 -6.67 -6.24 2.31
N ARG A 40 -6.54 -7.54 2.54
CA ARG A 40 -5.78 -8.47 1.70
C ARG A 40 -6.66 -9.63 1.26
N LEU A 41 -6.47 -10.08 0.03
CA LEU A 41 -7.10 -11.28 -0.52
C LEU A 41 -6.08 -12.42 -0.45
N ARG A 42 -6.41 -13.51 0.24
CA ARG A 42 -5.53 -14.69 0.37
C ARG A 42 -6.33 -15.99 0.18
N PRO A 43 -5.80 -16.99 -0.54
CA PRO A 43 -6.32 -18.35 -0.50
C PRO A 43 -6.11 -18.92 0.91
N SER A 44 -7.18 -19.09 1.69
CA SER A 44 -7.05 -19.42 3.11
C SER A 44 -7.88 -20.60 3.59
N THR A 45 -8.78 -21.11 2.75
CA THR A 45 -9.68 -22.21 3.13
C THR A 45 -9.69 -23.26 2.03
N LEU A 46 -9.23 -24.48 2.33
CA LEU A 46 -9.37 -25.62 1.42
C LEU A 46 -10.84 -26.01 1.31
N LEU A 47 -11.35 -26.06 0.07
CA LEU A 47 -12.73 -26.45 -0.20
C LEU A 47 -12.85 -27.96 -0.34
N LYS A 48 -13.72 -28.54 0.50
CA LYS A 48 -13.95 -29.99 0.57
C LYS A 48 -14.99 -30.45 -0.43
N ARG A 49 -14.84 -31.70 -0.87
CA ARG A 49 -15.81 -32.39 -1.73
C ARG A 49 -16.98 -32.93 -0.91
N ASP A 50 -18.11 -33.14 -1.57
CA ASP A 50 -19.39 -33.54 -0.97
C ASP A 50 -19.38 -34.90 -0.25
N SER A 51 -18.39 -35.76 -0.51
CA SER A 51 -18.24 -37.09 0.09
C SER A 51 -17.66 -37.06 1.51
N GLU A 52 -17.09 -35.95 1.93
CA GLU A 52 -16.62 -35.75 3.30
C GLU A 52 -17.75 -35.14 4.13
N ARG A 53 -17.95 -35.64 5.36
CA ARG A 53 -19.00 -35.31 6.36
C ARG A 53 -19.43 -33.82 6.36
N PRO A 54 -20.62 -33.44 6.88
CA PRO A 54 -21.17 -32.09 6.70
C PRO A 54 -20.24 -31.02 7.31
N HIS A 55 -19.36 -30.49 6.47
CA HIS A 55 -18.43 -29.43 6.78
C HIS A 55 -18.99 -28.14 6.18
N THR A 56 -18.78 -27.01 6.86
CA THR A 56 -19.21 -25.67 6.43
C THR A 56 -18.49 -25.16 5.19
N ASN A 57 -17.43 -25.85 4.75
CA ASN A 57 -16.52 -25.41 3.68
C ASN A 57 -16.74 -26.21 2.38
N ARG A 58 -17.98 -26.60 2.11
CA ARG A 58 -18.35 -27.30 0.87
C ARG A 58 -18.34 -26.32 -0.29
N VAL A 59 -17.91 -26.81 -1.44
CA VAL A 59 -17.81 -26.04 -2.67
C VAL A 59 -19.13 -25.40 -3.06
N ASP A 60 -20.24 -26.14 -2.94
CA ASP A 60 -21.55 -25.60 -3.32
C ASP A 60 -21.96 -24.43 -2.44
N MET A 61 -21.78 -24.55 -1.12
CA MET A 61 -22.06 -23.46 -0.17
C MET A 61 -21.12 -22.27 -0.37
N ALA A 62 -19.82 -22.53 -0.61
CA ALA A 62 -18.82 -21.50 -0.83
C ALA A 62 -19.06 -20.69 -2.12
N LEU A 63 -19.80 -21.25 -3.07
CA LEU A 63 -20.05 -20.66 -4.39
C LEU A 63 -21.46 -20.06 -4.56
N GLU A 64 -22.33 -20.14 -3.55
CA GLU A 64 -23.69 -19.58 -3.58
C GLU A 64 -23.74 -18.04 -3.68
N GLY A 65 -22.64 -17.36 -3.37
CA GLY A 65 -22.53 -15.88 -3.46
C GLY A 65 -22.16 -15.34 -4.85
N ASP A 66 -22.56 -14.10 -5.13
CA ASP A 66 -22.37 -13.44 -6.44
C ASP A 66 -20.90 -13.06 -6.79
N ARG A 67 -19.94 -13.18 -5.85
CA ARG A 67 -18.54 -12.76 -6.05
C ARG A 67 -17.54 -13.68 -5.35
N ASN A 68 -17.46 -14.92 -5.81
CA ASN A 68 -16.50 -15.90 -5.28
C ASN A 68 -15.22 -15.95 -6.10
N ILE A 69 -14.09 -15.81 -5.41
CA ILE A 69 -12.76 -15.99 -5.98
C ILE A 69 -12.21 -17.30 -5.40
N VAL A 70 -11.79 -18.20 -6.29
CA VAL A 70 -11.20 -19.49 -5.93
C VAL A 70 -9.82 -19.57 -6.56
N PHE A 71 -8.83 -19.98 -5.79
CA PHE A 71 -7.50 -20.33 -6.27
C PHE A 71 -7.47 -21.83 -6.58
N LEU A 72 -7.20 -22.14 -7.85
CA LEU A 72 -7.04 -23.50 -8.35
C LEU A 72 -5.56 -23.87 -8.30
N GLU A 73 -5.21 -24.76 -7.38
CA GLU A 73 -3.90 -25.40 -7.33
C GLU A 73 -3.92 -26.64 -8.22
N THR A 74 -2.97 -26.77 -9.15
CA THR A 74 -2.85 -27.94 -10.03
C THR A 74 -1.48 -28.61 -9.91
N ALA A 75 -1.43 -29.91 -10.14
CA ALA A 75 -0.18 -30.67 -10.25
C ALA A 75 0.59 -30.23 -11.51
N GLN A 76 1.92 -30.17 -11.42
CA GLN A 76 2.74 -29.86 -12.58
C GLN A 76 2.68 -31.02 -13.58
N ASP A 77 2.31 -30.70 -14.83
CA ASP A 77 2.26 -31.65 -15.93
C ASP A 77 3.68 -32.06 -16.32
N SER A 78 4.18 -33.11 -15.67
CA SER A 78 5.57 -33.58 -15.81
C SER A 78 5.72 -34.67 -16.89
N GLY A 79 4.72 -34.82 -17.78
CA GLY A 79 4.68 -35.86 -18.81
C GLY A 79 4.57 -37.29 -18.25
N SER A 80 4.49 -37.42 -16.92
CA SER A 80 4.27 -38.64 -16.16
C SER A 80 2.95 -38.47 -15.42
N SER A 81 1.91 -39.12 -15.92
CA SER A 81 0.52 -39.08 -15.43
C SER A 81 0.32 -39.71 -14.04
N LEU A 82 1.36 -39.80 -13.22
CA LEU A 82 1.36 -40.54 -11.94
C LEU A 82 1.66 -39.69 -10.69
N ASN A 83 2.07 -38.43 -10.84
CA ASN A 83 2.40 -37.58 -9.68
C ASN A 83 1.35 -36.49 -9.48
N GLY A 84 0.23 -36.84 -8.84
CA GLY A 84 -0.76 -35.87 -8.36
C GLY A 84 -0.19 -34.95 -7.26
N LEU A 85 -1.04 -34.05 -6.75
CA LEU A 85 -0.64 -33.17 -5.65
C LEU A 85 -0.30 -33.98 -4.39
N LEU A 86 0.81 -33.65 -3.73
CA LEU A 86 1.17 -34.24 -2.44
C LEU A 86 0.05 -34.02 -1.42
N PRO A 87 -0.36 -35.05 -0.63
CA PRO A 87 -1.43 -34.92 0.37
C PRO A 87 -1.25 -33.70 1.28
N TYR A 88 -2.36 -33.02 1.59
CA TYR A 88 -2.39 -31.87 2.50
C TYR A 88 -3.03 -32.29 3.82
N ASN A 89 -2.29 -32.16 4.92
CA ASN A 89 -2.79 -32.43 6.26
C ASN A 89 -3.23 -31.13 6.94
N GLU A 90 -4.53 -30.82 6.91
CA GLU A 90 -5.12 -29.63 7.53
C GLU A 90 -4.75 -29.44 9.02
N ALA A 91 -4.34 -30.50 9.71
CA ALA A 91 -3.98 -30.43 11.12
C ALA A 91 -2.52 -30.00 11.37
N ASN A 92 -1.64 -30.04 10.36
CA ASN A 92 -0.21 -29.78 10.52
C ASN A 92 0.43 -28.97 9.38
N ASP A 93 -0.17 -28.97 8.20
CA ASP A 93 0.37 -28.31 7.02
C ASP A 93 -0.23 -26.91 6.85
N MET A 94 0.49 -26.06 6.15
CA MET A 94 0.09 -24.71 5.79
C MET A 94 0.72 -24.31 4.46
N MET A 95 -0.06 -23.70 3.58
CA MET A 95 0.37 -23.18 2.30
C MET A 95 1.02 -21.80 2.46
N PHE A 96 2.25 -21.68 1.95
CA PHE A 96 2.94 -20.39 1.80
C PHE A 96 3.11 -20.04 0.34
N PHE A 97 2.77 -18.81 -0.02
CA PHE A 97 3.15 -18.21 -1.28
C PHE A 97 4.53 -17.57 -1.18
N LEU A 98 5.31 -17.70 -2.24
CA LEU A 98 6.71 -17.30 -2.29
C LEU A 98 6.89 -16.11 -3.23
N LYS A 99 7.58 -15.08 -2.74
CA LYS A 99 7.96 -13.90 -3.50
C LYS A 99 9.46 -13.65 -3.36
N TYR A 100 10.19 -13.70 -4.47
CA TYR A 100 11.61 -13.37 -4.50
C TYR A 100 11.80 -11.92 -4.89
N TYR A 101 12.42 -11.12 -4.03
CA TYR A 101 12.92 -9.79 -4.39
C TYR A 101 14.35 -9.90 -4.94
N ASP A 102 14.50 -9.51 -6.19
CA ASP A 102 15.80 -9.39 -6.85
C ASP A 102 16.32 -7.96 -6.70
N ALA A 103 17.43 -7.81 -5.97
CA ALA A 103 18.02 -6.51 -5.72
C ALA A 103 18.74 -5.93 -6.94
N ASP A 104 19.22 -6.77 -7.88
CA ASP A 104 19.88 -6.31 -9.09
C ASP A 104 18.83 -5.72 -10.05
N GLU A 105 17.68 -6.39 -10.22
CA GLU A 105 16.56 -5.94 -11.06
C GLU A 105 15.59 -4.96 -10.36
N LYS A 106 15.70 -4.82 -9.03
CA LYS A 106 14.81 -4.01 -8.17
C LYS A 106 13.32 -4.33 -8.39
N MET A 107 13.01 -5.61 -8.49
CA MET A 107 11.64 -6.10 -8.70
C MET A 107 11.38 -7.39 -7.93
N THR A 108 10.10 -7.75 -7.81
CA THR A 108 9.69 -9.01 -7.19
C THR A 108 9.15 -9.98 -8.21
N PHE A 109 9.58 -11.24 -8.09
CA PHE A 109 9.08 -12.37 -8.85
C PHE A 109 8.22 -13.28 -7.97
N PHE A 110 7.10 -13.75 -8.52
CA PHE A 110 6.31 -14.78 -7.88
C PHE A 110 6.94 -16.15 -8.13
N CYS A 111 7.21 -16.90 -7.05
CA CYS A 111 7.90 -18.19 -7.10
C CYS A 111 6.95 -19.38 -6.84
N GLY A 112 5.64 -19.18 -6.99
CA GLY A 112 4.63 -20.19 -6.67
C GLY A 112 4.39 -20.32 -5.17
N HIS A 113 3.97 -21.51 -4.74
CA HIS A 113 3.73 -21.84 -3.34
C HIS A 113 4.42 -23.13 -2.91
N ILE A 114 4.52 -23.33 -1.59
CA ILE A 114 4.97 -24.58 -0.94
C ILE A 114 4.02 -24.96 0.21
N MET A 115 3.95 -26.25 0.50
CA MET A 115 3.30 -26.76 1.71
C MET A 115 4.35 -26.95 2.79
N ILE A 116 4.13 -26.34 3.95
CA ILE A 116 5.04 -26.39 5.09
C ILE A 116 4.30 -26.97 6.28
N ASN A 117 4.95 -27.86 7.01
CA ASN A 117 4.46 -28.28 8.32
C ASN A 117 4.71 -27.13 9.31
N TYR A 118 3.65 -26.56 9.90
CA TYR A 118 3.78 -25.39 10.76
C TYR A 118 4.47 -25.71 12.10
N LYS A 119 4.70 -26.98 12.45
CA LYS A 119 5.55 -27.40 13.58
C LYS A 119 7.04 -27.50 13.23
N SER A 120 7.41 -27.14 12.00
CA SER A 120 8.77 -27.13 11.49
C SER A 120 9.33 -25.69 11.40
N MET A 121 10.61 -25.57 11.06
CA MET A 121 11.29 -24.30 10.82
C MET A 121 11.36 -24.00 9.32
N ILE A 122 11.33 -22.72 8.93
CA ILE A 122 11.50 -22.31 7.52
C ILE A 122 12.83 -22.82 6.95
N ARG A 123 13.89 -22.88 7.78
CA ARG A 123 15.20 -23.41 7.40
C ARG A 123 15.13 -24.78 6.70
N ASN A 124 14.22 -25.65 7.17
CA ASN A 124 14.08 -27.01 6.64
C ASN A 124 13.57 -27.05 5.18
N TYR A 125 12.99 -25.95 4.70
CA TYR A 125 12.41 -25.82 3.36
C TYR A 125 13.32 -25.01 2.40
N LEU A 126 14.50 -24.55 2.86
CA LEU A 126 15.42 -23.77 2.04
C LEU A 126 15.76 -24.41 0.68
N PRO A 127 16.06 -25.73 0.57
CA PRO A 127 16.35 -26.34 -0.72
C PRO A 127 15.20 -26.17 -1.72
N GLN A 128 13.95 -26.31 -1.27
CA GLN A 128 12.76 -26.17 -2.10
C GLN A 128 12.50 -24.70 -2.48
N ILE A 129 12.70 -23.77 -1.54
CA ILE A 129 12.57 -22.33 -1.79
C ILE A 129 13.60 -21.87 -2.82
N LEU A 130 14.87 -22.28 -2.68
CA LEU A 130 15.94 -21.99 -3.62
C LEU A 130 15.63 -22.56 -5.01
N GLN A 131 15.15 -23.81 -5.08
CA GLN A 131 14.75 -24.43 -6.34
C GLN A 131 13.62 -23.64 -7.04
N LYS A 132 12.58 -23.24 -6.31
CA LYS A 132 11.46 -22.44 -6.86
C LYS A 132 11.88 -21.05 -7.31
N ALA A 133 12.84 -20.45 -6.60
CA ALA A 133 13.46 -19.18 -6.99
C ALA A 133 14.51 -19.32 -8.10
N ARG A 134 14.86 -20.55 -8.50
CA ARG A 134 15.96 -20.87 -9.44
C ARG A 134 17.31 -20.31 -8.98
N LEU A 135 17.55 -20.29 -7.67
CA LEU A 135 18.79 -19.84 -7.05
C LEU A 135 19.74 -21.02 -6.79
N PRO A 136 21.07 -20.80 -6.82
CA PRO A 136 22.04 -21.84 -6.50
C PRO A 136 21.83 -22.43 -5.10
N PRO A 137 22.06 -23.75 -4.90
CA PRO A 137 22.10 -24.34 -3.57
C PRO A 137 23.10 -23.64 -2.65
N GLY A 138 22.74 -23.47 -1.38
CA GLY A 138 23.58 -22.77 -0.40
C GLY A 138 23.57 -21.24 -0.49
N THR A 139 22.73 -20.65 -1.35
CA THR A 139 22.52 -19.20 -1.35
C THR A 139 21.86 -18.78 -0.03
N GLU A 140 22.52 -17.89 0.71
CA GLU A 140 22.01 -17.31 1.96
C GLU A 140 20.87 -16.31 1.66
N LEU A 141 19.78 -16.41 2.42
CA LEU A 141 18.57 -15.62 2.20
C LEU A 141 18.13 -14.86 3.46
N LYS A 142 17.59 -13.66 3.27
CA LYS A 142 16.80 -12.94 4.27
C LYS A 142 15.31 -13.14 4.00
N PHE A 143 14.52 -13.27 5.06
CA PHE A 143 13.09 -13.55 4.96
C PHE A 143 12.25 -12.48 5.65
N TYR A 144 11.07 -12.26 5.08
CA TYR A 144 10.07 -11.33 5.54
C TYR A 144 8.67 -11.92 5.38
N GLU A 145 7.80 -11.63 6.32
CA GLU A 145 6.37 -11.86 6.22
C GLU A 145 5.72 -10.62 5.60
N GLU A 146 5.04 -10.78 4.47
CA GLU A 146 4.13 -9.75 3.97
C GLU A 146 2.76 -9.92 4.65
N ILE A 147 2.52 -9.12 5.69
CA ILE A 147 1.32 -9.17 6.51
C ILE A 147 0.17 -8.43 5.82
N ALA A 148 0.45 -7.24 5.28
CA ALA A 148 -0.46 -6.38 4.54
C ALA A 148 0.35 -5.44 3.61
N PRO A 149 -0.27 -4.73 2.65
CA PRO A 149 0.45 -3.83 1.74
C PRO A 149 1.37 -2.82 2.44
N GLU A 150 0.95 -2.30 3.59
CA GLU A 150 1.67 -1.32 4.40
C GLU A 150 2.58 -1.93 5.48
N ARG A 151 2.54 -3.26 5.63
CA ARG A 151 3.13 -3.94 6.78
C ARG A 151 3.87 -5.20 6.35
N MET A 152 5.19 -5.11 6.46
CA MET A 152 6.11 -6.21 6.29
C MET A 152 6.94 -6.37 7.58
N ARG A 153 7.32 -7.60 7.92
CA ARG A 153 8.10 -7.89 9.12
C ARG A 153 9.23 -8.88 8.80
N PRO A 154 10.46 -8.68 9.32
CA PRO A 154 11.50 -9.70 9.23
C PRO A 154 11.07 -11.02 9.88
N LEU A 155 11.49 -12.15 9.31
CA LEU A 155 11.24 -13.49 9.86
C LEU A 155 12.55 -14.16 10.26
N CYS A 156 12.55 -14.76 11.45
CA CYS A 156 13.59 -15.69 11.88
C CYS A 156 13.30 -17.07 11.29
N ILE A 157 14.24 -17.64 10.54
CA ILE A 157 14.05 -18.95 9.90
C ILE A 157 14.33 -20.14 10.82
N ASP A 158 14.91 -19.87 11.99
CA ASP A 158 15.26 -20.85 13.03
C ASP A 158 14.15 -21.01 14.07
N ASP A 159 13.15 -20.13 14.04
CA ASP A 159 11.97 -20.27 14.89
C ASP A 159 11.03 -21.32 14.28
N MET A 160 10.40 -22.12 15.13
CA MET A 160 9.31 -22.99 14.66
C MET A 160 8.14 -22.10 14.26
N ILE A 161 7.51 -22.39 13.12
CA ILE A 161 6.42 -21.55 12.61
C ILE A 161 5.25 -21.45 13.60
N SER A 162 5.04 -22.50 14.41
CA SER A 162 4.02 -22.57 15.46
C SER A 162 4.33 -21.74 16.71
N GLN A 163 5.54 -21.21 16.87
CA GLN A 163 5.89 -20.41 18.05
C GLN A 163 5.13 -19.09 18.03
N ASP A 164 4.69 -18.66 19.22
CA ASP A 164 4.14 -17.33 19.41
C ASP A 164 5.19 -16.32 18.91
N HIS A 165 4.76 -15.40 18.04
CA HIS A 165 5.57 -14.41 17.33
C HIS A 165 6.30 -14.87 16.07
N ALA A 166 6.37 -16.15 15.73
CA ALA A 166 7.01 -16.58 14.47
C ALA A 166 6.25 -16.05 13.23
N LEU A 167 4.91 -16.10 13.25
CA LEU A 167 4.03 -15.44 12.28
C LEU A 167 3.00 -14.56 12.99
N VAL A 168 2.38 -13.63 12.26
CA VAL A 168 1.27 -12.85 12.80
C VAL A 168 -0.02 -13.65 12.86
N ASP A 169 -0.24 -14.53 11.89
CA ASP A 169 -1.43 -15.38 11.82
C ASP A 169 -1.08 -16.74 11.21
N LEU A 170 -1.56 -17.82 11.82
CA LEU A 170 -1.33 -19.20 11.39
C LEU A 170 -2.46 -19.63 10.46
N VAL A 171 -2.48 -19.04 9.27
CA VAL A 171 -3.50 -19.31 8.24
C VAL A 171 -2.85 -19.61 6.90
N ASP A 172 -3.51 -20.47 6.13
CA ASP A 172 -3.16 -20.73 4.75
C ASP A 172 -3.10 -19.42 3.93
N GLY A 173 -2.19 -19.42 2.96
CA GLY A 173 -1.99 -18.29 2.07
C GLY A 173 -1.09 -17.22 2.66
N ALA A 174 -0.30 -17.52 3.69
CA ALA A 174 0.78 -16.65 4.16
C ALA A 174 1.74 -16.29 3.00
N LEU A 175 2.33 -15.08 3.02
CA LEU A 175 3.25 -14.62 1.98
C LEU A 175 4.65 -14.48 2.57
N LEU A 176 5.55 -15.32 2.07
CA LEU A 176 6.96 -15.29 2.39
C LEU A 176 7.70 -14.52 1.30
N VAL A 177 8.20 -13.34 1.65
CA VAL A 177 9.08 -12.54 0.80
C VAL A 177 10.51 -12.82 1.21
N PHE A 178 11.39 -13.06 0.24
CA PHE A 178 12.80 -13.31 0.52
C PHE A 178 13.70 -12.67 -0.52
N GLU A 179 14.94 -12.44 -0.11
CA GLU A 179 15.99 -11.85 -0.95
C GLU A 179 17.34 -12.49 -0.63
N ARG A 180 18.29 -12.31 -1.53
CA ARG A 180 19.67 -12.76 -1.35
C ARG A 180 20.39 -11.91 -0.31
N THR A 181 20.97 -12.54 0.71
CA THR A 181 21.71 -11.83 1.76
C THR A 181 22.90 -11.06 1.20
N ASP A 182 23.62 -11.63 0.24
CA ASP A 182 24.81 -11.02 -0.38
C ASP A 182 24.52 -9.80 -1.25
N LYS A 183 23.25 -9.60 -1.64
CA LYS A 183 22.80 -8.48 -2.48
C LYS A 183 22.01 -7.42 -1.73
N SER A 184 21.65 -7.69 -0.48
CA SER A 184 20.83 -6.81 0.36
C SER A 184 21.69 -5.71 1.00
N THR A 185 21.36 -4.44 0.74
CA THR A 185 22.01 -3.27 1.33
C THR A 185 21.03 -2.41 2.12
N THR A 186 21.52 -1.39 2.84
CA THR A 186 20.69 -0.42 3.56
C THR A 186 19.80 0.41 2.64
N GLU A 187 20.22 0.62 1.39
CA GLU A 187 19.52 1.41 0.36
C GLU A 187 18.76 0.53 -0.64
N ASN A 188 18.98 -0.79 -0.62
CA ASN A 188 18.36 -1.72 -1.56
C ASN A 188 18.08 -3.07 -0.90
N ASN A 189 16.86 -3.24 -0.44
CA ASN A 189 16.35 -4.49 0.13
C ASN A 189 14.84 -4.57 -0.04
N ALA A 190 14.29 -5.78 0.12
CA ALA A 190 12.88 -6.07 -0.04
C ALA A 190 12.02 -5.17 0.86
N HIS A 191 12.37 -5.05 2.15
CA HIS A 191 11.60 -4.23 3.09
C HIS A 191 11.49 -2.77 2.62
N LEU A 192 12.60 -2.17 2.20
CA LEU A 192 12.63 -0.81 1.65
C LEU A 192 11.87 -0.69 0.33
N PHE A 193 11.96 -1.69 -0.55
CA PHE A 193 11.23 -1.72 -1.81
C PHE A 193 9.70 -1.68 -1.58
N TYR A 194 9.18 -2.57 -0.73
CA TYR A 194 7.77 -2.62 -0.41
C TYR A 194 7.30 -1.37 0.34
N THR A 195 8.10 -0.88 1.30
CA THR A 195 7.79 0.37 2.02
C THR A 195 7.74 1.57 1.06
N THR A 196 8.68 1.67 0.13
CA THR A 196 8.69 2.74 -0.88
C THR A 196 7.48 2.62 -1.81
N LYS A 197 7.19 1.42 -2.33
CA LYS A 197 6.01 1.15 -3.16
C LYS A 197 4.69 1.51 -2.46
N TYR A 198 4.57 1.19 -1.17
CA TYR A 198 3.39 1.54 -0.40
C TYR A 198 3.27 3.05 -0.19
N ASN A 199 4.39 3.76 0.01
CA ASN A 199 4.37 5.19 0.27
C ASN A 199 4.30 6.06 -0.99
N ALA A 200 4.59 5.50 -2.16
CA ALA A 200 4.52 6.18 -3.44
C ALA A 200 3.07 6.57 -3.78
N MET A 201 2.87 7.85 -4.10
CA MET A 201 1.56 8.39 -4.41
C MET A 201 1.61 9.40 -5.54
N GLN A 202 0.57 9.39 -6.37
CA GLN A 202 0.41 10.31 -7.48
C GLN A 202 -0.22 11.61 -6.98
N ILE A 203 0.47 12.74 -7.20
CA ILE A 203 0.08 14.07 -6.73
C ILE A 203 -0.08 15.03 -7.91
N GLU A 204 -1.08 15.89 -7.78
CA GLU A 204 -1.33 17.06 -8.61
C GLU A 204 -1.28 18.29 -7.70
N ALA A 205 -0.26 19.12 -7.86
CA ALA A 205 -0.16 20.40 -7.15
C ALA A 205 -0.78 21.52 -7.99
N LEU A 206 -1.81 22.14 -7.42
CA LEU A 206 -2.60 23.19 -8.06
C LEU A 206 -2.35 24.53 -7.38
N GLN A 207 -2.17 25.56 -8.19
CA GLN A 207 -2.14 26.92 -7.67
C GLN A 207 -3.54 27.28 -7.14
N ASN A 208 -3.62 27.81 -5.92
CA ASN A 208 -4.88 28.24 -5.33
C ASN A 208 -5.34 29.55 -5.99
N PRO A 209 -6.47 29.57 -6.72
CA PRO A 209 -6.93 30.74 -7.46
C PRO A 209 -7.40 31.90 -6.57
N GLU A 210 -7.76 31.63 -5.30
CA GLU A 210 -8.39 32.60 -4.39
C GLU A 210 -7.48 32.97 -3.20
N GLY A 211 -6.16 32.70 -3.29
CA GLY A 211 -5.22 32.69 -2.15
C GLY A 211 -5.38 33.82 -1.13
N PHE A 212 -5.56 35.07 -1.56
CA PHE A 212 -5.82 36.19 -0.64
C PHE A 212 -6.90 37.17 -1.14
N GLY A 213 -7.80 36.71 -2.02
CA GLY A 213 -8.84 37.57 -2.60
C GLY A 213 -8.36 38.59 -3.63
N THR A 214 -7.09 38.53 -4.04
CA THR A 214 -6.52 39.24 -5.19
C THR A 214 -6.26 38.27 -6.34
N PRO A 215 -6.61 38.63 -7.59
CA PRO A 215 -6.25 37.82 -8.76
C PRO A 215 -4.75 37.60 -8.83
N LEU A 216 -4.33 36.37 -9.09
CA LEU A 216 -2.92 36.05 -9.30
C LEU A 216 -2.46 36.59 -10.65
N ASN A 217 -1.35 37.33 -10.67
CA ASN A 217 -0.74 37.84 -11.90
C ASN A 217 -0.05 36.73 -12.69
N GLU A 218 0.40 35.67 -12.01
CA GLU A 218 1.09 34.53 -12.60
C GLU A 218 0.21 33.28 -12.45
N GLN A 219 -0.01 32.59 -13.56
CA GLN A 219 -0.67 31.30 -13.60
C GLN A 219 0.34 30.22 -13.94
N PHE A 220 0.33 29.13 -13.16
CA PHE A 220 1.16 27.97 -13.40
C PHE A 220 0.30 26.77 -13.74
N ASP A 221 0.78 25.97 -14.70
CA ASP A 221 0.17 24.67 -14.98
C ASP A 221 0.27 23.75 -13.76
N PRO A 222 -0.69 22.81 -13.60
CA PRO A 222 -0.62 21.79 -12.57
C PRO A 222 0.69 21.00 -12.61
N ILE A 223 1.35 20.88 -11.47
CA ILE A 223 2.56 20.05 -11.35
C ILE A 223 2.11 18.63 -11.05
N LEU A 224 2.44 17.69 -11.92
CA LEU A 224 2.10 16.28 -11.79
C LEU A 224 3.36 15.48 -11.44
N GLY A 225 3.23 14.53 -10.51
CA GLY A 225 4.33 13.61 -10.25
C GLY A 225 4.03 12.61 -9.15
N GLU A 226 4.96 11.67 -8.99
CA GLU A 226 4.96 10.72 -7.90
C GLU A 226 5.82 11.23 -6.75
N ILE A 227 5.28 11.21 -5.54
CA ILE A 227 5.99 11.58 -4.31
C ILE A 227 5.74 10.53 -3.22
N SER A 228 6.40 10.65 -2.06
CA SER A 228 6.10 9.80 -0.90
C SER A 228 5.08 10.46 0.03
N GLN A 229 4.13 9.68 0.55
CA GLN A 229 3.23 10.13 1.63
C GLN A 229 3.99 10.50 2.91
N THR A 230 5.23 10.03 3.08
CA THR A 230 6.09 10.34 4.23
C THR A 230 6.96 11.58 4.02
N TRP A 231 6.91 12.23 2.84
CA TRP A 231 7.65 13.47 2.62
C TRP A 231 7.28 14.54 3.64
N THR A 232 8.27 15.31 4.07
CA THR A 232 8.05 16.50 4.89
C THR A 232 7.45 17.63 4.05
N MET A 233 6.86 18.64 4.70
CA MET A 233 6.40 19.82 3.99
C MET A 233 7.53 20.54 3.24
N GLY A 234 8.74 20.55 3.77
CA GLY A 234 9.91 21.11 3.08
C GLY A 234 10.23 20.40 1.76
N GLN A 235 10.17 19.06 1.75
CA GLN A 235 10.35 18.28 0.51
C GLN A 235 9.24 18.55 -0.51
N LEU A 236 7.99 18.63 -0.06
CA LEU A 236 6.86 18.97 -0.92
C LEU A 236 7.00 20.39 -1.50
N MET A 237 7.34 21.38 -0.67
CA MET A 237 7.55 22.76 -1.10
C MET A 237 8.69 22.87 -2.10
N GLN A 238 9.81 22.18 -1.87
CA GLN A 238 10.94 22.14 -2.80
C GLN A 238 10.54 21.52 -4.16
N TRP A 239 9.76 20.44 -4.14
CA TRP A 239 9.27 19.81 -5.36
C TRP A 239 8.35 20.74 -6.17
N ILE A 240 7.42 21.43 -5.50
CA ILE A 240 6.54 22.43 -6.12
C ILE A 240 7.36 23.60 -6.69
N ALA A 241 8.28 24.14 -5.88
CA ALA A 241 9.11 25.29 -6.25
C ALA A 241 9.99 24.98 -7.46
N THR A 242 10.53 23.76 -7.54
CA THR A 242 11.28 23.28 -8.71
C THR A 242 10.39 23.24 -9.96
N GLY A 243 9.13 22.78 -9.81
CA GLY A 243 8.18 22.70 -10.92
C GLY A 243 7.76 24.06 -11.51
N ILE A 244 7.83 25.15 -10.74
CA ILE A 244 7.48 26.51 -11.20
C ILE A 244 8.68 27.48 -11.26
N GLY A 245 9.89 27.00 -11.00
CA GLY A 245 11.11 27.81 -11.07
C GLY A 245 11.19 28.92 -10.01
N CYS A 246 10.85 28.63 -8.75
CA CYS A 246 11.01 29.58 -7.64
C CYS A 246 11.74 28.97 -6.43
N SER A 247 11.90 29.75 -5.36
CA SER A 247 12.43 29.26 -4.08
C SER A 247 11.36 28.55 -3.26
N ALA A 248 11.74 27.50 -2.52
CA ALA A 248 10.83 26.70 -1.71
C ALA A 248 10.16 27.50 -0.58
N ASP A 249 10.87 28.45 0.02
CA ASP A 249 10.36 29.30 1.10
C ASP A 249 9.33 30.33 0.62
N HIS A 250 9.13 30.46 -0.69
CA HIS A 250 8.04 31.25 -1.30
C HIS A 250 6.77 30.41 -1.54
N ILE A 251 6.74 29.12 -1.18
CA ILE A 251 5.57 28.26 -1.39
C ILE A 251 4.70 28.21 -0.13
N LEU A 252 3.52 28.82 -0.18
CA LEU A 252 2.51 28.68 0.87
C LEU A 252 1.60 27.50 0.57
N LEU A 253 1.49 26.54 1.50
CA LEU A 253 0.64 25.36 1.36
C LEU A 253 -0.73 25.57 2.04
N TRP A 254 -1.79 25.12 1.37
CA TRP A 254 -3.16 25.23 1.86
C TRP A 254 -3.68 23.92 2.43
N LYS A 255 -4.45 24.00 3.53
CA LYS A 255 -5.17 22.85 4.08
C LYS A 255 -6.40 22.55 3.23
N LYS A 256 -6.82 21.28 3.18
CA LYS A 256 -8.04 20.85 2.47
C LYS A 256 -9.27 20.79 3.40
N ILE A 257 -10.45 21.19 2.90
CA ILE A 257 -11.71 21.21 3.68
C ILE A 257 -12.11 19.77 4.02
N VAL A 258 -12.40 19.54 5.30
CA VAL A 258 -13.04 18.35 5.82
C VAL A 258 -14.34 18.77 6.48
N ASN A 259 -15.45 18.07 6.18
CA ASN A 259 -16.75 18.39 6.75
C ASN A 259 -16.70 18.41 8.29
N LYS A 260 -17.43 19.36 8.89
CA LYS A 260 -17.49 19.71 10.32
C LYS A 260 -17.38 18.50 11.26
N GLY A 261 -16.33 18.47 12.08
CA GLY A 261 -16.25 17.65 13.29
C GLY A 261 -14.97 16.82 13.42
N ASP A 262 -14.45 16.32 12.30
CA ASP A 262 -13.27 15.47 12.27
C ASP A 262 -12.25 15.99 11.27
N ILE A 263 -10.96 15.95 11.64
CA ILE A 263 -9.87 16.12 10.67
C ILE A 263 -9.87 14.83 9.82
N CYS A 264 -9.73 14.98 8.50
CA CYS A 264 -9.66 13.94 7.45
C CYS A 264 -10.99 13.46 6.81
N CYS A 265 -11.35 14.00 5.63
CA CYS A 265 -12.14 13.28 4.61
C CYS A 265 -11.75 13.82 3.22
N VAL A 266 -11.11 12.95 2.44
CA VAL A 266 -10.71 13.20 1.05
C VAL A 266 -11.92 13.17 0.13
N SER A 267 -12.73 14.23 0.13
CA SER A 267 -13.78 14.39 -0.88
C SER A 267 -13.13 14.67 -2.24
N GLN A 268 -13.49 13.85 -3.23
CA GLN A 268 -13.24 14.09 -4.66
C GLN A 268 -14.02 15.31 -5.18
N TYR A 269 -14.97 15.81 -4.40
CA TYR A 269 -15.91 16.87 -4.79
C TYR A 269 -15.60 18.25 -4.19
N ASN A 270 -14.65 18.35 -3.24
CA ASN A 270 -14.15 19.67 -2.80
C ASN A 270 -12.96 20.06 -3.67
N GLU A 271 -13.28 20.80 -4.73
CA GLU A 271 -12.35 21.39 -5.69
C GLU A 271 -11.58 22.60 -5.15
N LYS A 272 -11.90 23.05 -3.93
CA LYS A 272 -11.29 24.25 -3.35
C LYS A 272 -10.54 23.95 -2.04
N PRO A 273 -9.37 24.57 -1.82
CA PRO A 273 -8.70 24.52 -0.52
C PRO A 273 -9.55 25.20 0.57
N THR A 274 -9.22 24.95 1.84
CA THR A 274 -9.72 25.79 2.94
C THR A 274 -9.15 27.21 2.80
N ASN A 275 -9.76 28.16 3.49
CA ASN A 275 -9.16 29.49 3.69
C ASN A 275 -7.97 29.49 4.66
N ASN A 276 -7.53 28.32 5.15
CA ASN A 276 -6.44 28.19 6.10
C ASN A 276 -5.20 27.58 5.43
N HIS A 277 -4.08 28.29 5.51
CA HIS A 277 -2.77 27.76 5.16
C HIS A 277 -2.14 27.04 6.36
N LEU A 278 -1.08 26.26 6.10
CA LEU A 278 -0.26 25.67 7.15
C LEU A 278 0.48 26.76 7.93
N ASN A 279 0.47 26.66 9.26
CA ASN A 279 1.29 27.50 10.13
C ASN A 279 2.71 26.94 10.30
N GLU A 280 3.59 27.72 10.95
CA GLU A 280 4.99 27.34 11.14
C GLU A 280 5.18 26.01 11.90
N HIS A 281 4.34 25.72 12.89
CA HIS A 281 4.40 24.45 13.62
C HIS A 281 4.04 23.27 12.71
N GLU A 282 2.93 23.37 11.97
CA GLU A 282 2.47 22.33 11.06
C GLU A 282 3.46 22.06 9.93
N LEU A 283 4.11 23.10 9.40
CA LEU A 283 5.19 22.94 8.41
C LEU A 283 6.36 22.09 8.92
N ARG A 284 6.62 22.09 10.24
CA ARG A 284 7.68 21.29 10.85
C ARG A 284 7.28 19.84 11.14
N VAL A 285 6.02 19.62 11.51
CA VAL A 285 5.58 18.31 12.03
C VAL A 285 4.77 17.48 11.04
N TYR A 286 4.14 18.10 10.04
CA TYR A 286 3.32 17.37 9.08
C TYR A 286 4.18 16.67 8.02
N SER A 287 3.75 15.44 7.72
CA SER A 287 4.06 14.76 6.47
C SER A 287 2.96 15.02 5.43
N VAL A 288 3.21 14.63 4.18
CA VAL A 288 2.19 14.68 3.10
C VAL A 288 0.93 13.90 3.49
N LYS A 289 1.09 12.76 4.17
CA LYS A 289 -0.01 11.97 4.71
C LYS A 289 -0.89 12.79 5.66
N ASP A 290 -0.28 13.60 6.52
CA ASP A 290 -1.01 14.43 7.50
C ASP A 290 -1.72 15.60 6.81
N LEU A 291 -1.04 16.27 5.87
CA LEU A 291 -1.63 17.33 5.04
C LEU A 291 -2.89 16.85 4.28
N LEU A 292 -2.82 15.63 3.75
CA LEU A 292 -3.92 15.02 3.00
C LEU A 292 -4.96 14.32 3.89
N GLY A 293 -4.70 14.23 5.19
CA GLY A 293 -5.56 13.57 6.15
C GLY A 293 -5.73 12.07 5.89
N LEU A 294 -4.64 11.36 5.60
CA LEU A 294 -4.68 9.94 5.24
C LEU A 294 -4.53 9.06 6.49
N THR A 295 -5.48 9.21 7.42
CA THR A 295 -5.56 8.45 8.67
C THR A 295 -6.86 7.65 8.76
N GLY A 296 -6.90 6.68 9.68
CA GLY A 296 -8.08 5.83 9.91
C GLY A 296 -8.64 5.18 8.63
N PRO A 297 -9.91 5.41 8.26
CA PRO A 297 -10.54 4.82 7.08
C PRO A 297 -10.10 5.46 5.74
N HIS A 298 -9.35 6.56 5.78
CA HIS A 298 -8.91 7.30 4.59
C HIS A 298 -7.44 7.08 4.24
N ARG A 299 -6.84 6.01 4.77
CA ARG A 299 -5.46 5.62 4.48
C ARG A 299 -5.22 5.51 2.99
N HIS A 300 -3.99 5.79 2.60
CA HIS A 300 -3.52 5.57 1.25
C HIS A 300 -3.58 4.07 0.92
N ASP A 301 -4.09 3.75 -0.26
CA ASP A 301 -4.02 2.41 -0.85
C ASP A 301 -3.50 2.54 -2.29
N PRO A 302 -2.24 2.15 -2.56
CA PRO A 302 -1.63 2.27 -3.88
C PRO A 302 -2.42 1.55 -4.98
N ARG A 303 -3.15 0.48 -4.63
CA ARG A 303 -3.93 -0.34 -5.58
C ARG A 303 -5.08 0.42 -6.21
N ARG A 304 -5.57 1.47 -5.54
CA ARG A 304 -6.65 2.33 -6.04
C ARG A 304 -6.15 3.32 -7.10
N GLN A 305 -4.84 3.47 -7.27
CA GLN A 305 -4.21 4.40 -8.22
C GLN A 305 -4.79 5.81 -8.16
N LYS A 306 -5.14 6.26 -6.95
CA LYS A 306 -5.78 7.55 -6.72
C LYS A 306 -4.77 8.68 -6.91
N ARG A 307 -5.14 9.68 -7.70
CA ARG A 307 -4.43 10.96 -7.76
C ARG A 307 -4.92 11.89 -6.66
N TYR A 308 -4.00 12.37 -5.84
CA TYR A 308 -4.27 13.29 -4.75
C TYR A 308 -3.95 14.72 -5.20
N ARG A 309 -4.64 15.70 -4.60
CA ARG A 309 -4.47 17.12 -4.91
C ARG A 309 -3.95 17.87 -3.70
N VAL A 310 -2.93 18.69 -3.93
CA VAL A 310 -2.43 19.67 -2.96
C VAL A 310 -2.56 21.06 -3.57
N TYR A 311 -2.79 22.07 -2.73
CA TYR A 311 -2.96 23.45 -3.19
C TYR A 311 -1.86 24.33 -2.63
N TYR A 312 -1.33 25.22 -3.46
CA TYR A 312 -0.26 26.13 -3.08
C TYR A 312 -0.49 27.55 -3.59
N THR A 313 0.19 28.53 -3.00
CA THR A 313 0.33 29.88 -3.54
C THR A 313 1.80 30.27 -3.56
N LYS A 314 2.28 30.77 -4.70
CA LYS A 314 3.59 31.41 -4.79
C LYS A 314 3.50 32.79 -4.14
N MET A 315 4.26 32.98 -3.08
CA MET A 315 4.34 34.21 -2.32
C MET A 315 5.44 35.11 -2.90
N PRO A 316 5.25 36.45 -2.89
CA PRO A 316 6.31 37.38 -3.27
C PRO A 316 7.42 37.48 -2.21
N ILE A 317 7.17 36.96 -1.01
CA ILE A 317 8.08 36.97 0.15
C ILE A 317 8.18 35.56 0.74
N SER A 318 9.16 35.36 1.63
CA SER A 318 9.29 34.14 2.40
C SER A 318 8.05 33.90 3.29
N VAL A 319 7.54 32.67 3.31
CA VAL A 319 6.39 32.26 4.14
C VAL A 319 6.68 32.42 5.62
N SER A 320 7.94 32.23 6.04
CA SER A 320 8.38 32.42 7.42
C SER A 320 8.18 33.86 7.92
N ASP A 321 8.18 34.83 7.01
CA ASP A 321 7.98 36.25 7.35
C ASP A 321 6.49 36.62 7.40
N LEU A 322 5.59 35.75 6.94
CA LEU A 322 4.15 36.05 6.87
C LEU A 322 3.51 36.23 8.25
N GLU A 323 3.91 35.41 9.23
CA GLU A 323 3.38 35.49 10.61
C GLU A 323 3.95 36.69 11.38
N ARG A 324 5.10 37.22 10.95
CA ARG A 324 5.77 38.37 11.58
C ARG A 324 5.23 39.71 11.12
N ARG A 325 4.38 39.72 10.09
CA ARG A 325 3.90 40.92 9.40
C ARG A 325 2.44 41.19 9.70
N TYR A 326 2.10 42.46 9.88
CA TYR A 326 0.72 42.87 10.09
C TYR A 326 -0.02 42.88 8.75
N LYS A 327 -1.20 42.23 8.71
CA LYS A 327 -2.13 42.37 7.59
C LYS A 327 -2.80 43.74 7.68
N MET A 328 -2.44 44.65 6.78
CA MET A 328 -3.07 45.95 6.69
C MET A 328 -4.03 45.98 5.50
N ARG A 329 -5.33 46.13 5.78
CA ARG A 329 -6.34 46.38 4.76
C ARG A 329 -6.50 47.88 4.58
N VAL A 330 -6.11 48.40 3.43
CA VAL A 330 -6.24 49.82 3.10
C VAL A 330 -7.39 49.97 2.12
N GLN A 331 -8.33 50.86 2.44
CA GLN A 331 -9.34 51.33 1.51
C GLN A 331 -8.88 52.67 0.97
N MET A 332 -8.65 52.75 -0.33
CA MET A 332 -8.34 54.01 -1.01
C MET A 332 -9.57 54.44 -1.79
N MET A 333 -10.00 55.68 -1.57
CA MET A 333 -11.07 56.32 -2.33
C MET A 333 -10.42 57.24 -3.35
N ASP A 334 -10.71 57.04 -4.63
CA ASP A 334 -10.20 57.91 -5.69
C ASP A 334 -10.96 59.25 -5.76
N GLU A 335 -10.50 60.15 -6.63
CA GLU A 335 -11.13 61.46 -6.87
C GLU A 335 -12.57 61.35 -7.41
N LYS A 336 -12.99 60.17 -7.87
CA LYS A 336 -14.33 59.86 -8.37
C LYS A 336 -15.19 59.13 -7.33
N MET A 337 -14.76 59.09 -6.07
CA MET A 337 -15.39 58.34 -4.98
C MET A 337 -15.47 56.82 -5.20
N GLN A 338 -14.63 56.25 -6.06
CA GLN A 338 -14.51 54.80 -6.19
C GLN A 338 -13.56 54.24 -5.13
N ILE A 339 -14.04 53.26 -4.38
CA ILE A 339 -13.25 52.59 -3.34
C ILE A 339 -12.52 51.40 -3.97
N THR A 340 -11.19 51.42 -3.89
CA THR A 340 -10.34 50.26 -4.16
C THR A 340 -9.76 49.74 -2.85
N VAL A 341 -9.79 48.42 -2.67
CA VAL A 341 -9.28 47.77 -1.47
C VAL A 341 -7.95 47.10 -1.79
N TRP A 342 -6.93 47.45 -1.03
CA TRP A 342 -5.60 46.87 -1.13
C TRP A 342 -5.26 46.14 0.15
N LEU A 343 -4.65 44.96 0.00
CA LEU A 343 -4.12 44.18 1.12
C LEU A 343 -2.60 44.29 1.09
N PHE A 344 -2.03 44.88 2.14
CA PHE A 344 -0.58 44.98 2.32
C PHE A 344 -0.13 44.02 3.41
N PHE A 345 1.05 43.42 3.20
CA PHE A 345 1.79 42.68 4.22
C PHE A 345 2.96 43.56 4.65
N LEU A 346 2.85 44.17 5.84
CA LEU A 346 3.86 45.09 6.42
C LEU A 346 4.86 44.36 7.28
#